data_AF-A0A413XID2-F1
#
_entry.id   AF-A0A413XID2-F1
#
_cell.length_a   1.000
_cell.length_b   1.000
_cell.length_c   1.000
_cell.angle_alpha   90.00
_cell.angle_beta   90.00
_cell.angle_gamma   90.00
#
_symmetry.space_group_name_H-M   'P 1'
#
loop_
_entity.id
_entity.type
_entity.pdbx_description
1 polymer ?
#
loop_
_entity_poly.entity_id
_entity_poly.type
_entity_poly.pdbx_seq_one_letter_code
_entity_poly.pdbx_strand_id
1 'polypeptide(L)'
;MLPITLQKEGYDPFIDYLKGVCIFLVVLAHCLPHTEYILFPLWGDQAVPLFLLIQVFHAYKHGVDEAVKMPNLVKLFNRIFKPFLLLLLFEVFLLVVVLQRDPLQVMKTVIIGGGIGPGSYYVWIYIQFALLLPIIALIIKLLNKVVGGG
;
A
#
# COMPACT_ATOMS: atom_id res chain seq x y z
N MET A 1 -5.38 -23.19 -28.56
CA MET A 1 -5.01 -22.07 -27.66
C MET A 1 -5.34 -20.77 -28.39
N LEU A 2 -6.24 -19.95 -27.83
CA LEU A 2 -6.52 -18.62 -28.36
C LEU A 2 -5.28 -17.73 -28.11
N PRO A 3 -4.72 -17.05 -29.13
CA PRO A 3 -3.63 -16.11 -28.93
C PRO A 3 -4.15 -14.90 -28.15
N ILE A 4 -3.65 -14.73 -26.93
CA ILE A 4 -3.92 -13.54 -26.12
C ILE A 4 -3.01 -12.43 -26.67
N THR A 5 -3.55 -11.58 -27.53
CA THR A 5 -2.90 -10.34 -27.95
C THR A 5 -2.98 -9.34 -26.81
N LEU A 6 -1.90 -9.21 -26.03
CA LEU A 6 -1.78 -8.20 -24.98
C LEU A 6 -1.75 -6.81 -25.64
N GLN A 7 -2.77 -5.98 -25.40
CA GLN A 7 -2.74 -4.57 -25.79
C GLN A 7 -1.61 -3.88 -25.03
N LYS A 8 -0.59 -3.42 -25.77
CA LYS A 8 0.59 -2.75 -25.19
C LYS A 8 0.41 -1.23 -25.04
N GLU A 9 -0.71 -0.69 -25.51
CA GLU A 9 -0.91 0.76 -25.66
C GLU A 9 -1.98 1.34 -24.73
N GLY A 10 -2.72 0.50 -24.00
CA GLY A 10 -3.83 0.93 -23.16
C GLY A 10 -3.67 0.47 -21.72
N TYR A 11 -3.72 1.42 -20.79
CA TYR A 11 -4.01 1.12 -19.39
C TYR A 11 -5.32 0.33 -19.30
N ASP A 12 -5.30 -0.86 -18.70
CA ASP A 12 -6.51 -1.67 -18.54
C ASP A 12 -7.31 -1.23 -17.29
N PRO A 13 -8.55 -0.73 -17.45
CA PRO A 13 -9.42 -0.35 -16.33
C PRO A 13 -9.69 -1.50 -15.35
N PHE A 14 -9.56 -2.77 -15.76
CA PHE A 14 -9.70 -3.91 -14.85
C PHE A 14 -8.67 -3.88 -13.70
N ILE A 15 -7.54 -3.21 -13.88
CA ILE A 15 -6.53 -3.03 -12.82
C ILE A 15 -7.06 -2.12 -11.69
N ASP A 16 -7.80 -1.05 -12.02
CA ASP A 16 -8.48 -0.23 -11.01
C ASP A 16 -9.61 -1.00 -10.32
N TYR A 17 -10.36 -1.80 -11.07
CA TYR A 17 -11.39 -2.65 -10.49
C TYR A 17 -10.78 -3.64 -9.49
N LEU A 18 -9.70 -4.31 -9.87
CA LEU A 18 -8.99 -5.25 -9.00
C LEU A 18 -8.45 -4.56 -7.74
N LYS A 19 -7.94 -3.34 -7.87
CA LYS A 19 -7.53 -2.52 -6.73
C LYS A 19 -8.70 -2.24 -5.78
N GLY A 20 -9.87 -1.89 -6.33
CA GLY A 20 -11.10 -1.70 -5.56
C GLY A 20 -11.52 -2.97 -4.81
N VAL A 21 -11.49 -4.12 -5.49
CA VAL A 21 -11.76 -5.44 -4.87
C VAL A 21 -10.77 -5.71 -3.74
N CYS A 22 -9.48 -5.41 -3.91
CA CYS A 22 -8.48 -5.58 -2.85
C CYS A 22 -8.79 -4.72 -1.62
N ILE A 23 -9.14 -3.44 -1.82
CA ILE A 23 -9.54 -2.56 -0.70
C ILE A 23 -10.76 -3.13 0.02
N PHE A 24 -11.77 -3.57 -0.74
CA PHE A 24 -12.97 -4.16 -0.18
C PHE A 24 -12.67 -5.43 0.64
N LEU A 25 -11.84 -6.34 0.11
CA LEU A 25 -11.45 -7.56 0.79
C LEU A 25 -10.63 -7.30 2.05
N VAL A 26 -9.78 -6.27 2.09
CA VAL A 26 -9.06 -5.87 3.31
C VAL A 26 -10.02 -5.39 4.39
N VAL A 27 -11.03 -4.59 4.03
CA VAL A 27 -12.07 -4.17 4.98
C VAL A 27 -12.84 -5.39 5.49
N LEU A 28 -13.22 -6.28 4.57
CA LEU A 28 -13.95 -7.49 4.90
C LEU A 28 -13.14 -8.43 5.80
N ALA A 29 -11.83 -8.56 5.60
CA ALA A 29 -10.94 -9.35 6.46
C ALA A 29 -10.95 -8.88 7.93
N HIS A 30 -11.15 -7.58 8.17
CA HIS A 30 -11.21 -7.01 9.51
C HIS A 30 -12.61 -6.95 10.10
N CYS A 31 -13.66 -7.07 9.28
CA CYS A 31 -15.05 -6.98 9.71
C CYS A 31 -15.77 -8.33 9.76
N LEU A 32 -15.32 -9.32 8.99
CA LEU A 32 -15.95 -10.64 8.91
C LEU A 32 -15.36 -11.56 9.98
N PRO A 33 -16.16 -12.07 10.92
CA PRO A 33 -15.70 -13.09 11.85
C PRO A 33 -15.56 -14.45 11.14
N HIS A 34 -14.73 -15.33 11.69
CA HIS A 34 -14.61 -16.72 11.27
C HIS A 34 -14.19 -16.95 9.81
N THR A 35 -13.32 -16.09 9.30
CA THR A 35 -12.75 -16.16 7.95
C THR A 35 -12.06 -17.50 7.65
N GLU A 36 -11.61 -18.22 8.67
CA GLU A 36 -11.01 -19.56 8.57
C GLU A 36 -11.93 -20.60 7.94
N TYR A 37 -13.26 -20.52 8.13
CA TYR A 37 -14.19 -21.54 7.64
C TYR A 37 -14.53 -21.42 6.16
N ILE A 38 -14.24 -20.29 5.53
CA ILE A 38 -14.48 -20.06 4.10
C ILE A 38 -13.18 -20.07 3.28
N LEU A 39 -12.11 -20.63 3.86
CA LEU A 39 -10.77 -20.64 3.28
C LEU A 39 -10.29 -19.24 2.86
N PHE A 40 -10.78 -18.19 3.55
CA PHE A 40 -10.44 -16.80 3.26
C PHE A 40 -8.93 -16.54 3.19
N PRO A 41 -8.07 -17.21 3.98
CA PRO A 41 -6.62 -17.02 3.84
C PRO A 41 -6.05 -17.35 2.46
N LEU A 42 -6.69 -18.24 1.70
CA LEU A 42 -6.23 -18.64 0.36
C LEU A 42 -6.56 -17.62 -0.72
N TRP A 43 -7.61 -16.82 -0.56
CA TRP A 43 -8.12 -15.93 -1.62
C TRP A 43 -8.36 -14.49 -1.16
N GLY A 44 -8.85 -14.29 0.06
CA GLY A 44 -9.14 -12.99 0.66
C GLY A 44 -7.92 -12.29 1.25
N ASP A 45 -7.13 -12.99 2.08
CA ASP A 45 -5.93 -12.41 2.71
C ASP A 45 -4.84 -12.04 1.68
N GLN A 46 -4.97 -12.53 0.45
CA GLN A 46 -4.10 -12.16 -0.68
C GLN A 46 -4.37 -10.76 -1.23
N ALA A 47 -5.44 -10.08 -0.78
CA ALA A 47 -5.78 -8.72 -1.21
C ALA A 47 -4.64 -7.72 -0.99
N VAL A 48 -3.87 -7.91 0.07
CA VAL A 48 -2.76 -7.04 0.48
C VAL A 48 -1.57 -7.14 -0.47
N PRO A 49 -0.98 -8.33 -0.71
CA PRO A 49 0.10 -8.46 -1.68
C PRO A 49 -0.36 -8.09 -3.10
N LEU A 50 -1.60 -8.39 -3.48
CA LEU A 50 -2.16 -7.95 -4.76
C LEU A 50 -2.24 -6.43 -4.87
N PHE A 51 -2.70 -5.74 -3.82
CA PHE A 51 -2.73 -4.29 -3.79
C PHE A 51 -1.33 -3.69 -3.97
N LEU A 52 -0.32 -4.23 -3.28
CA LEU A 52 1.07 -3.79 -3.43
C LEU A 52 1.58 -4.00 -4.86
N LEU A 53 1.28 -5.15 -5.48
CA LEU A 53 1.66 -5.42 -6.88
C LEU A 53 1.04 -4.40 -7.85
N ILE A 54 -0.24 -4.09 -7.67
CA ILE A 54 -0.95 -3.08 -8.48
C ILE A 54 -0.32 -1.69 -8.30
N GLN A 55 0.15 -1.37 -7.09
CA GLN A 55 0.85 -0.11 -6.83
C GLN A 55 2.19 -0.02 -7.54
N VAL A 56 2.96 -1.12 -7.60
CA VAL A 56 4.19 -1.20 -8.42
C VAL A 56 3.86 -0.98 -9.89
N PHE A 57 2.86 -1.70 -10.42
CA PHE A 57 2.42 -1.51 -11.80
C PHE A 57 2.08 -0.05 -12.10
N HIS A 58 1.32 0.61 -11.23
CA HIS A 58 0.98 2.02 -11.36
C HIS A 58 2.17 2.97 -11.38
N ALA A 59 3.23 2.66 -10.62
CA ALA A 59 4.44 3.47 -10.63
C ALA A 59 5.24 3.32 -11.93
N TYR A 60 5.27 2.12 -12.50
CA TYR A 60 6.09 1.80 -13.68
C TYR A 60 5.34 1.83 -15.01
N LYS A 61 4.01 1.97 -15.03
CA LYS A 61 3.21 1.89 -16.28
C LYS A 61 3.57 2.93 -17.34
N HIS A 62 4.17 4.05 -16.94
CA HIS A 62 4.64 5.09 -17.85
C HIS A 62 6.13 4.94 -18.23
N GLY A 63 6.74 3.81 -17.89
CA GLY A 63 8.15 3.51 -18.14
C GLY A 63 9.04 3.78 -16.93
N VAL A 64 10.21 3.14 -16.96
CA VAL A 64 11.22 3.25 -15.89
C VAL A 64 11.71 4.69 -15.72
N ASP A 65 11.88 5.43 -16.83
CA ASP A 65 12.37 6.82 -16.79
C ASP A 65 11.44 7.76 -16.02
N GLU A 66 10.13 7.60 -16.18
CA GLU A 66 9.15 8.37 -15.41
C GLU A 66 9.10 7.92 -13.94
N ALA A 67 9.30 6.63 -13.68
CA ALA A 67 9.30 6.07 -12.33
C ALA A 67 10.50 6.52 -11.47
N VAL A 68 11.62 6.95 -12.06
CA VAL A 68 12.79 7.49 -11.35
C VAL A 68 12.46 8.78 -10.57
N LYS A 69 11.40 9.50 -10.96
CA LYS A 69 11.04 10.76 -10.30
C LYS A 69 10.60 10.49 -8.86
N MET A 70 11.30 11.09 -7.91
CA MET A 70 10.92 11.02 -6.50
C MET A 70 9.50 11.54 -6.28
N PRO A 71 8.72 10.91 -5.39
CA PRO A 71 7.37 11.35 -5.10
C PRO A 71 7.40 12.77 -4.52
N ASN A 72 6.41 13.57 -4.88
CA ASN A 72 6.21 14.86 -4.23
C ASN A 72 5.81 14.62 -2.76
N LEU A 73 6.71 14.95 -1.84
CA LEU A 73 6.53 14.73 -0.39
C LEU A 73 5.31 15.46 0.17
N VAL A 74 5.00 16.66 -0.32
CA VAL A 74 3.82 17.42 0.10
C VAL A 74 2.54 16.69 -0.33
N LYS A 75 2.52 16.16 -1.56
CA LYS A 75 1.40 15.37 -2.08
C LYS A 75 1.24 14.05 -1.32
N LEU A 76 2.34 13.38 -0.99
CA LEU A 76 2.35 12.15 -0.20
C LEU A 76 1.81 12.41 1.22
N PHE A 77 2.31 13.46 1.87
CA PHE A 77 1.85 13.87 3.20
C PHE A 77 0.35 14.17 3.20
N ASN A 78 -0.12 15.02 2.28
CA ASN A 78 -1.53 15.43 2.23
C ASN A 78 -2.50 14.28 1.92
N ARG A 79 -2.06 13.29 1.13
CA ARG A 79 -2.92 12.18 0.70
C ARG A 79 -2.92 10.99 1.65
N ILE A 80 -1.80 10.74 2.34
CA ILE A 80 -1.60 9.49 3.10
C ILE A 80 -1.35 9.81 4.57
N PHE A 81 -0.31 10.60 4.87
CA PHE A 81 0.12 10.80 6.25
C PHE A 81 -0.86 11.67 7.05
N LYS A 82 -1.41 12.73 6.44
CA LYS A 82 -2.39 13.61 7.06
C LYS A 82 -3.68 12.88 7.49
N PRO A 83 -4.38 12.13 6.62
CA PRO A 83 -5.57 11.39 7.04
C PRO A 83 -5.24 10.33 8.09
N PHE A 84 -4.10 9.64 7.97
CA PHE A 84 -3.64 8.71 9.00
C PHE A 84 -3.44 9.39 10.36
N LEU A 85 -2.75 10.54 10.40
CA LEU A 85 -2.52 11.28 11.63
C LEU A 85 -3.84 11.71 12.29
N LEU A 86 -4.82 12.16 11.51
CA LEU A 86 -6.15 12.51 12.02
C LEU A 86 -6.86 11.30 12.65
N LEU A 87 -6.82 10.15 11.98
CA LEU A 87 -7.39 8.91 12.51
C LEU A 87 -6.66 8.45 13.77
N LEU A 88 -5.33 8.47 13.76
CA LEU A 88 -4.51 8.09 14.92
C LEU A 88 -4.80 8.97 16.13
N LEU A 89 -4.92 10.29 15.95
CA LEU A 89 -5.28 11.22 17.02
C LEU A 89 -6.69 10.91 17.57
N PHE A 90 -7.64 10.58 16.68
CA PHE A 90 -8.97 10.18 17.08
C PHE A 90 -8.99 8.85 17.86
N GLU A 91 -8.22 7.85 17.43
CA GLU A 91 -8.06 6.57 18.13
C GLU A 91 -7.42 6.74 19.52
N VAL A 92 -6.37 7.55 19.61
CA VAL A 92 -5.73 7.89 20.89
C VAL A 92 -6.74 8.59 21.81
N PHE A 93 -7.51 9.54 21.29
CA PHE A 93 -8.57 10.20 22.05
C PHE A 93 -9.61 9.20 22.57
N LEU A 94 -10.11 8.30 21.71
CA LEU A 94 -11.07 7.27 22.14
C LEU A 94 -10.48 6.35 23.22
N LEU A 95 -9.25 5.89 23.05
CA LEU A 95 -8.63 4.95 24.00
C LEU A 95 -8.35 5.60 25.35
N VAL A 96 -7.83 6.81 25.37
CA VAL A 96 -7.43 7.50 26.60
C VAL A 96 -8.63 8.15 27.29
N VAL A 97 -9.45 8.90 26.56
CA VAL A 97 -10.52 9.71 27.15
C VAL A 97 -11.82 8.92 27.33
N VAL A 98 -12.21 8.11 26.33
CA VAL A 98 -13.49 7.40 26.39
C VAL A 98 -13.33 6.05 27.09
N LEU A 99 -12.31 5.28 26.72
CA LEU A 99 -12.07 3.93 27.25
C LEU A 99 -11.14 3.91 28.47
N GLN A 100 -10.68 5.07 28.94
CA GLN A 100 -9.89 5.24 30.17
C GLN A 100 -8.66 4.31 30.24
N ARG A 101 -8.02 4.06 29.09
CA ARG A 101 -6.76 3.30 29.02
C ARG A 101 -5.60 4.15 29.48
N ASP A 102 -4.61 3.52 30.09
CA ASP A 102 -3.38 4.18 30.54
C ASP A 102 -2.69 4.91 29.37
N PRO A 103 -2.57 6.26 29.41
CA PRO A 103 -1.96 7.04 28.34
C PRO A 103 -0.55 6.58 28.01
N LEU A 104 0.24 6.18 29.01
CA LEU A 104 1.63 5.76 28.80
C LEU A 104 1.70 4.49 27.95
N GLN A 105 0.82 3.52 28.23
CA GLN A 105 0.74 2.28 27.45
C GLN A 105 0.25 2.56 26.03
N VAL A 106 -0.77 3.38 25.85
CA VAL A 106 -1.28 3.76 24.53
C VAL A 106 -0.17 4.43 23.70
N MET A 107 0.55 5.39 24.27
CA MET A 107 1.66 6.06 23.58
C MET A 107 2.80 5.09 23.24
N LYS A 108 3.12 4.15 24.14
CA LYS A 108 4.13 3.12 23.87
C LYS A 108 3.71 2.22 22.70
N THR A 109 2.45 1.82 22.62
CA THR A 109 1.90 1.06 21.48
C THR A 109 2.00 1.86 20.19
N VAL A 110 1.62 3.13 20.20
CA VAL A 110 1.69 3.99 19.01
C VAL A 110 3.13 4.13 18.50
N ILE A 111 4.09 4.40 19.38
CA ILE A 111 5.49 4.64 18.99
C ILE A 111 6.15 3.36 18.48
N ILE A 112 5.99 2.24 19.19
CA ILE A 112 6.65 0.98 18.83
C ILE A 112 5.95 0.30 17.65
N GLY A 113 4.61 0.33 17.62
CA GLY A 113 3.81 -0.27 16.57
C GLY A 113 3.67 0.59 15.31
N GLY A 114 4.10 1.86 15.36
CA GLY A 114 3.87 2.83 14.28
C GLY A 114 2.39 3.27 14.16
N GLY A 115 1.56 2.99 15.16
CA GLY A 115 0.14 3.29 15.15
C GLY A 115 -0.63 2.29 16.02
N ILE A 116 -1.94 2.27 15.86
CA ILE A 116 -2.83 1.44 16.67
C ILE A 116 -3.52 0.42 15.76
N GLY A 117 -3.53 -0.84 16.20
CA GLY A 117 -4.17 -1.93 15.48
C GLY A 117 -3.39 -2.45 14.26
N PRO A 118 -3.83 -3.60 13.71
CA PRO A 118 -3.13 -4.29 12.65
C PRO A 118 -3.14 -3.53 11.32
N GLY A 119 -4.07 -2.60 11.10
CA GLY A 119 -4.12 -1.81 9.86
C GLY A 119 -3.10 -0.65 9.79
N SER A 120 -2.44 -0.30 10.90
CA SER A 120 -1.57 0.88 10.96
C SER A 120 -0.28 0.72 10.15
N TYR A 121 0.23 -0.51 9.97
CA TYR A 121 1.49 -0.76 9.27
C TYR A 121 1.43 -0.34 7.78
N TYR A 122 0.26 -0.33 7.16
CA TYR A 122 0.10 -0.06 5.72
C TYR A 122 0.58 1.33 5.33
N VAL A 123 0.38 2.32 6.20
CA VAL A 123 0.84 3.69 5.94
C VAL A 123 2.35 3.72 5.78
N TRP A 124 3.07 2.97 6.63
CA TRP A 124 4.52 2.86 6.56
C TRP A 124 4.97 2.08 5.33
N ILE A 125 4.31 0.95 5.01
CA ILE A 125 4.61 0.21 3.77
C ILE A 125 4.40 1.10 2.55
N TYR A 126 3.32 1.88 2.50
CA TYR A 126 3.06 2.79 1.38
C TYR A 126 4.16 3.85 1.24
N ILE A 127 4.58 4.47 2.35
CA ILE A 127 5.69 5.44 2.35
C ILE A 127 6.99 4.78 1.88
N GLN A 128 7.29 3.57 2.36
CA GLN A 128 8.45 2.81 1.91
C GLN A 128 8.39 2.56 0.40
N PHE A 129 7.26 2.09 -0.13
CA PHE A 129 7.08 1.89 -1.57
C PHE A 129 7.24 3.19 -2.36
N ALA A 130 6.65 4.30 -1.90
CA ALA A 130 6.77 5.59 -2.57
C ALA A 130 8.24 6.02 -2.75
N LEU A 131 9.11 5.69 -1.80
CA LEU A 131 10.55 6.01 -1.85
C LEU A 131 11.40 4.93 -2.54
N LEU A 132 11.05 3.66 -2.38
CA LEU A 132 11.81 2.53 -2.92
C LEU A 132 11.64 2.39 -4.44
N LEU A 133 10.44 2.63 -4.98
CA LEU A 133 10.19 2.43 -6.41
C LEU A 133 11.05 3.35 -7.30
N PRO A 134 11.22 4.66 -7.00
CA PRO A 134 12.17 5.50 -7.74
C PRO A 134 13.62 5.01 -7.67
N ILE A 135 14.04 4.49 -6.51
CA ILE A 135 15.40 3.96 -6.32
C ILE A 135 15.61 2.70 -7.17
N ILE A 136 14.65 1.78 -7.17
CA ILE A 136 14.70 0.58 -8.00
C ILE A 136 14.68 0.95 -9.49
N ALA A 137 13.86 1.95 -9.88
CA ALA A 137 13.83 2.44 -11.25
C ALA A 137 15.20 2.99 -11.69
N LEU A 138 15.89 3.72 -10.80
CA LEU A 138 17.24 4.22 -11.05
C LEU A 138 18.25 3.07 -11.24
N ILE A 139 18.19 2.04 -10.40
CA ILE A 139 19.04 0.85 -10.52
C ILE A 139 18.81 0.17 -11.88
N ILE A 140 17.55 -0.06 -12.27
CA ILE A 140 17.21 -0.67 -13.57
C ILE A 140 17.77 0.17 -14.73
N LYS A 141 17.62 1.50 -14.67
CA LYS A 141 18.16 2.39 -15.69
C LYS A 141 19.68 2.30 -15.80
N LEU A 142 20.39 2.25 -14.67
CA LEU A 142 21.84 2.08 -14.64
C LEU A 142 22.27 0.72 -15.21
N LEU A 143 21.58 -0.36 -14.84
CA LEU A 143 21.84 -1.70 -15.37
C LEU A 143 21.62 -1.77 -16.88
N ASN A 144 20.53 -1.18 -17.39
CA ASN A 144 20.27 -1.13 -18.83
C ASN A 144 21.35 -0.37 -19.59
N LYS A 145 21.93 0.68 -19.00
CA LYS A 145 23.06 1.41 -19.60
C LYS A 145 24.35 0.58 -19.64
N VAL A 146 24.58 -0.26 -18.62
CA VAL A 146 25.76 -1.14 -18.55
C VAL A 146 25.62 -2.34 -19.48
N VAL A 147 24.44 -2.95 -19.55
CA VAL A 147 24.17 -4.16 -20.35
C VAL A 147 23.88 -3.83 -21.82
N GLY A 148 23.19 -2.72 -22.09
CA GLY A 148 22.92 -2.21 -23.44
C GLY A 148 24.05 -1.33 -24.00
N GLY A 149 25.19 -1.26 -23.32
CA GLY A 149 26.40 -0.55 -23.75
C GLY A 149 27.29 -1.37 -24.69
N GLY A 150 26.68 -2.02 -25.68
CA GLY A 150 27.29 -2.55 -26.90
C GLY A 150 26.56 -1.99 -28.10
#